data_AF-A0A3D3UG51-F1
#
_entry.id   AF-A0A3D3UG51-F1
#
_cell.length_a   1.000
_cell.length_b   1.000
_cell.length_c   1.000
_cell.angle_alpha   90.00
_cell.angle_beta   90.00
_cell.angle_gamma   90.00
#
_symmetry.space_group_name_H-M   'P 1'
#
loop_
_entity.id
_entity.type
_entity.pdbx_description
1 polymer ?
#
loop_
_entity_poly.entity_id
_entity_poly.type
_entity_poly.pdbx_seq_one_letter_code
_entity_poly.pdbx_strand_id
1 'polypeptide(L)'
;MARKYFGTDGIRGTANKFPMTADIALRVGMAAGQLFTQGDHRHKVIIGKDTRLSGYMVEPALTAGFTSVGMDVVLLGPVPTPAVAMLTRSMRADIGVMISASHNPFGDNGIKLFGPDGYKLSDENEIEIERRMENGIFDHLVAPDMLGRAKRLEDAGARYIEFVKSTVPRGLRLDGFRGG
;
A
#
# COMPACT_ATOMS: atom_id res chain seq x y z
N MET A 1 5.06 13.23 -20.22
CA MET A 1 5.71 14.08 -19.18
C MET A 1 6.67 13.20 -18.40
N ALA A 2 7.81 13.74 -17.94
CA ALA A 2 8.72 12.97 -17.09
C ALA A 2 8.07 12.74 -15.72
N ARG A 3 8.09 11.50 -15.21
CA ARG A 3 7.56 11.16 -13.88
C ARG A 3 8.36 11.86 -12.80
N LYS A 4 7.69 12.48 -11.83
CA LYS A 4 8.37 13.24 -10.77
C LYS A 4 8.56 12.44 -9.49
N TYR A 5 7.64 11.51 -9.19
CA TYR A 5 7.64 10.74 -7.94
C TYR A 5 7.75 9.24 -8.20
N PHE A 6 6.95 8.70 -9.13
CA PHE A 6 6.91 7.27 -9.46
C PHE A 6 8.07 6.86 -10.37
N GLY A 7 8.88 5.91 -9.89
CA GLY A 7 9.85 5.20 -10.72
C GLY A 7 9.27 3.91 -11.31
N THR A 8 10.15 2.99 -11.71
CA THR A 8 9.76 1.69 -12.30
C THR A 8 8.90 0.84 -11.37
N ASP A 9 9.11 0.94 -10.05
CA ASP A 9 8.47 0.07 -9.06
C ASP A 9 8.05 0.88 -7.81
N GLY A 10 7.19 1.86 -8.06
CA GLY A 10 6.64 2.78 -7.06
C GLY A 10 7.53 3.99 -6.79
N ILE A 11 7.22 4.70 -5.70
CA ILE A 11 8.02 5.82 -5.20
C ILE A 11 9.13 5.24 -4.33
N ARG A 12 10.38 5.66 -4.51
CA ARG A 12 11.52 5.19 -3.73
C ARG A 12 12.50 6.31 -3.43
N GLY A 13 13.20 6.20 -2.30
CA GLY A 13 14.27 7.11 -1.94
C GLY A 13 14.71 6.94 -0.50
N THR A 14 15.75 7.67 -0.11
CA THR A 14 16.21 7.73 1.28
C THR A 14 15.13 8.38 2.15
N ALA A 15 14.77 7.73 3.25
CA ALA A 15 13.78 8.26 4.18
C ALA A 15 14.17 9.67 4.66
N ASN A 16 13.18 10.55 4.84
CA ASN A 16 13.34 11.97 5.17
C ASN A 16 14.07 12.81 4.09
N LYS A 17 14.21 12.29 2.87
CA LYS A 17 14.66 13.05 1.71
C LYS A 17 13.67 12.89 0.58
N PHE A 18 13.55 13.89 -0.29
CA PHE A 18 12.72 13.79 -1.48
C PHE A 18 13.12 12.55 -2.32
N PRO A 19 12.16 11.73 -2.79
CA PRO A 19 10.69 11.85 -2.67
C PRO A 19 10.08 11.05 -1.48
N MET A 20 10.86 10.58 -0.51
CA MET A 20 10.44 9.71 0.59
C MET A 20 10.30 10.46 1.93
N THR A 21 9.42 11.46 1.96
CA THR A 21 9.08 12.24 3.15
C THR A 21 7.65 11.94 3.64
N ALA A 22 7.34 12.27 4.90
CA ALA A 22 6.00 12.07 5.47
C ALA A 22 4.92 12.89 4.73
N ASP A 23 5.22 14.11 4.30
CA ASP A 23 4.26 14.94 3.55
C ASP A 23 3.94 14.34 2.17
N ILE A 24 4.94 13.76 1.49
CA ILE A 24 4.71 13.06 0.22
C ILE A 24 3.87 11.80 0.45
N ALA A 25 4.17 11.02 1.49
CA ALA A 25 3.37 9.85 1.85
C ALA A 25 1.90 10.22 2.15
N LEU A 26 1.66 11.32 2.87
CA LEU A 26 0.32 11.86 3.11
C LEU A 26 -0.38 12.21 1.79
N ARG A 27 0.30 12.96 0.91
CA ARG A 27 -0.24 13.36 -0.39
C ARG A 27 -0.56 12.18 -1.30
N VAL A 28 0.29 11.15 -1.31
CA VAL A 28 0.05 9.90 -2.05
C VAL A 28 -1.21 9.22 -1.53
N GLY A 29 -1.39 9.12 -0.21
CA GLY A 29 -2.59 8.53 0.39
C GLY A 29 -3.86 9.26 -0.01
N MET A 30 -3.84 10.60 0.02
CA MET A 30 -4.98 11.42 -0.40
C MET A 30 -5.27 11.25 -1.90
N ALA A 31 -4.27 11.43 -2.75
CA ALA A 31 -4.43 11.36 -4.21
C ALA A 31 -4.86 9.97 -4.70
N ALA A 32 -4.27 8.90 -4.15
CA ALA A 32 -4.67 7.53 -4.45
C ALA A 32 -6.07 7.23 -3.91
N GLY A 33 -6.39 7.63 -2.68
CA GLY A 33 -7.73 7.46 -2.13
C GLY A 33 -8.79 8.10 -3.02
N GLN A 34 -8.60 9.36 -3.41
CA GLN A 34 -9.49 10.06 -4.33
C GLN A 34 -9.71 9.35 -5.67
N LEU A 35 -8.68 8.71 -6.21
CA LEU A 35 -8.78 8.00 -7.49
C LEU A 35 -9.62 6.72 -7.36
N PHE A 36 -9.52 6.04 -6.22
CA PHE A 36 -10.14 4.73 -5.96
C PHE A 36 -11.43 4.79 -5.12
N THR A 37 -11.91 5.97 -4.72
CA THR A 37 -13.19 6.17 -4.03
C THR A 37 -14.35 6.46 -5.00
N GLN A 38 -14.53 5.60 -6.00
CA GLN A 38 -15.63 5.72 -6.98
C GLN A 38 -16.73 4.68 -6.70
N GLY A 39 -17.98 5.11 -6.57
CA GLY A 39 -19.15 4.25 -6.38
C GLY A 39 -19.77 4.32 -4.98
N ASP A 40 -20.79 3.50 -4.74
CA ASP A 40 -21.67 3.60 -3.57
C ASP A 40 -21.38 2.52 -2.50
N HIS A 41 -20.10 2.24 -2.22
CA HIS A 41 -19.70 1.31 -1.17
C HIS A 41 -18.62 1.91 -0.25
N ARG A 42 -18.43 1.26 0.90
CA ARG A 42 -17.34 1.65 1.80
C ARG A 42 -16.00 1.21 1.22
N HIS A 43 -15.22 2.18 0.73
CA HIS A 43 -13.90 1.95 0.15
C HIS A 43 -12.87 1.57 1.21
N LYS A 44 -11.97 0.65 0.86
CA LYS A 44 -10.96 0.10 1.75
C LYS A 44 -9.60 0.04 1.09
N VAL A 45 -8.58 0.49 1.82
CA VAL A 45 -7.17 0.29 1.49
C VAL A 45 -6.53 -0.69 2.47
N ILE A 46 -5.63 -1.52 1.95
CA ILE A 46 -4.78 -2.39 2.78
C ILE A 46 -3.35 -1.85 2.74
N ILE A 47 -2.72 -1.70 3.91
CA ILE A 47 -1.34 -1.24 4.02
C ILE A 47 -0.51 -2.31 4.73
N GLY A 48 0.51 -2.83 4.05
CA GLY A 48 1.57 -3.64 4.62
C GLY A 48 2.91 -2.91 4.58
N LYS A 49 3.85 -3.36 5.40
CA LYS A 49 5.21 -2.82 5.43
C LYS A 49 6.26 -3.91 5.63
N ASP A 50 7.51 -3.58 5.36
CA ASP A 50 8.64 -4.35 5.88
C ASP A 50 9.06 -3.86 7.29
N THR A 51 10.25 -4.25 7.73
CA THR A 51 10.76 -3.96 9.08
C THR A 51 11.53 -2.65 9.19
N ARG A 52 11.60 -1.82 8.15
CA ARG A 52 12.35 -0.55 8.17
C ARG A 52 11.77 0.42 9.20
N LEU A 53 12.66 1.10 9.94
CA LEU A 53 12.28 2.10 10.96
C LEU A 53 11.43 3.23 10.37
N SER A 54 11.75 3.68 9.15
CA SER A 54 10.97 4.72 8.47
C SER A 54 9.53 4.31 8.15
N GLY A 55 9.19 3.01 8.19
CA GLY A 55 7.81 2.54 8.08
C GLY A 55 6.90 3.09 9.17
N TYR A 56 7.40 3.38 10.38
CA TYR A 56 6.63 4.00 11.45
C TYR A 56 6.29 5.47 11.20
N MET A 57 6.94 6.11 10.23
CA MET A 57 6.62 7.45 9.76
C MET A 57 5.71 7.40 8.52
N VAL A 58 6.02 6.51 7.57
CA VAL A 58 5.31 6.43 6.29
C VAL A 58 3.91 5.81 6.45
N GLU A 59 3.75 4.76 7.27
CA GLU A 59 2.44 4.08 7.50
C GLU A 59 1.39 5.04 8.09
N PRO A 60 1.67 5.81 9.16
CA PRO A 60 0.70 6.78 9.69
C PRO A 60 0.39 7.92 8.73
N ALA A 61 1.37 8.41 7.96
CA ALA A 61 1.14 9.47 6.98
C ALA A 61 0.20 9.03 5.86
N LEU A 62 0.41 7.84 5.28
CA LEU A 62 -0.52 7.24 4.32
C LEU A 62 -1.90 7.02 4.94
N THR A 63 -1.95 6.50 6.17
CA THR A 63 -3.20 6.27 6.90
C THR A 63 -4.01 7.55 7.06
N ALA A 64 -3.36 8.65 7.46
CA ALA A 64 -3.99 9.96 7.56
C ALA A 64 -4.51 10.45 6.20
N GLY A 65 -3.76 10.21 5.11
CA GLY A 65 -4.15 10.62 3.76
C GLY A 65 -5.37 9.86 3.24
N PHE A 66 -5.43 8.55 3.44
CA PHE A 66 -6.57 7.74 3.01
C PHE A 66 -7.83 8.02 3.86
N THR A 67 -7.67 8.16 5.18
CA THR A 67 -8.82 8.40 6.06
C THR A 67 -9.43 9.79 5.88
N SER A 68 -8.63 10.80 5.51
CA SER A 68 -9.12 12.16 5.25
C SER A 68 -10.01 12.28 4.00
N VAL A 69 -9.91 11.32 3.08
CA VAL A 69 -10.75 11.21 1.88
C VAL A 69 -11.82 10.12 1.99
N GLY A 70 -12.08 9.63 3.22
CA GLY A 70 -13.20 8.75 3.53
C GLY A 70 -12.94 7.24 3.37
N MET A 71 -11.70 6.83 3.05
CA MET A 71 -11.35 5.43 2.85
C MET A 71 -10.98 4.74 4.16
N ASP A 72 -11.53 3.55 4.42
CA ASP A 72 -11.16 2.73 5.57
C ASP A 72 -9.78 2.09 5.35
N VAL A 73 -8.94 2.11 6.38
CA VAL A 73 -7.56 1.61 6.33
C VAL A 73 -7.44 0.32 7.13
N VAL A 74 -6.91 -0.73 6.51
CA VAL A 74 -6.55 -1.99 7.16
C VAL A 74 -5.03 -2.13 7.21
N LEU A 75 -4.46 -2.05 8.41
CA LEU A 75 -3.03 -2.17 8.67
C LEU A 75 -2.66 -3.64 8.90
N LEU A 76 -1.78 -4.18 8.07
CA LEU A 76 -1.31 -5.57 8.19
C LEU A 76 -0.10 -5.72 9.11
N GLY A 77 0.62 -4.62 9.38
CA GLY A 77 1.93 -4.69 10.00
C GLY A 77 3.00 -5.29 9.06
N PRO A 78 4.09 -5.85 9.62
CA PRO A 78 5.15 -6.46 8.84
C PRO A 78 4.68 -7.71 8.07
N VAL A 79 4.69 -7.65 6.74
CA VAL A 79 4.30 -8.76 5.85
C VAL A 79 5.11 -8.72 4.56
N PRO A 80 5.29 -9.85 3.83
CA PRO A 80 5.95 -9.80 2.53
C PRO A 80 5.04 -9.10 1.49
N THR A 81 5.65 -8.43 0.51
CA THR A 81 4.94 -7.77 -0.61
C THR A 81 3.81 -8.61 -1.25
N PRO A 82 4.00 -9.90 -1.60
CA PRO A 82 2.91 -10.72 -2.16
C PRO A 82 1.71 -10.91 -1.22
N ALA A 83 1.89 -10.80 0.10
CA ALA A 83 0.76 -10.85 1.03
C ALA A 83 -0.17 -9.65 0.87
N VAL A 84 0.38 -8.45 0.62
CA VAL A 84 -0.42 -7.26 0.33
C VAL A 84 -1.27 -7.48 -0.91
N ALA A 85 -0.65 -7.86 -2.03
CA ALA A 85 -1.35 -8.13 -3.29
C ALA A 85 -2.48 -9.17 -3.14
N MET A 86 -2.20 -10.29 -2.44
CA MET A 86 -3.18 -11.34 -2.19
C MET A 86 -4.33 -10.86 -1.29
N LEU A 87 -4.02 -10.14 -0.21
CA LEU A 87 -5.02 -9.64 0.73
C LEU A 87 -5.88 -8.54 0.12
N THR A 88 -5.34 -7.71 -0.78
CA THR A 88 -6.11 -6.71 -1.53
C THR A 88 -7.26 -7.38 -2.28
N ARG A 89 -6.98 -8.46 -3.02
CA ARG A 89 -8.00 -9.21 -3.75
C ARG A 89 -8.97 -9.93 -2.83
N SER A 90 -8.45 -10.72 -1.88
CA SER A 90 -9.29 -11.59 -1.05
C SER A 90 -10.22 -10.83 -0.12
N MET A 91 -9.81 -9.64 0.34
CA MET A 91 -10.63 -8.77 1.20
C MET A 91 -11.47 -7.75 0.42
N ARG A 92 -11.43 -7.79 -0.92
CA ARG A 92 -12.12 -6.85 -1.82
C ARG A 92 -11.80 -5.40 -1.44
N ALA A 93 -10.51 -5.10 -1.31
CA ALA A 93 -10.03 -3.74 -1.13
C ALA A 93 -9.86 -3.08 -2.50
N ASP A 94 -10.08 -1.77 -2.57
CA ASP A 94 -9.97 -1.00 -3.81
C ASP A 94 -8.50 -0.73 -4.16
N ILE A 95 -7.62 -0.72 -3.15
CA ILE A 95 -6.17 -0.52 -3.33
C ILE A 95 -5.36 -1.23 -2.25
N GLY A 96 -4.18 -1.72 -2.62
CA GLY A 96 -3.15 -2.22 -1.71
C GLY A 96 -1.92 -1.33 -1.72
N VAL A 97 -1.25 -1.20 -0.57
CA VAL A 97 -0.03 -0.42 -0.41
C VAL A 97 1.04 -1.26 0.30
N MET A 98 2.21 -1.37 -0.31
CA MET A 98 3.39 -1.95 0.33
C MET A 98 4.43 -0.87 0.60
N ILE A 99 4.81 -0.72 1.87
CA ILE A 99 5.88 0.18 2.31
C ILE A 99 7.18 -0.63 2.40
N SER A 100 8.01 -0.53 1.37
CA SER A 100 9.33 -1.18 1.32
C SER A 100 10.17 -0.69 0.15
N ALA A 101 11.48 -0.60 0.34
CA ALA A 101 12.45 -0.46 -0.75
C ALA A 101 13.05 -1.82 -1.19
N SER A 102 12.45 -2.94 -0.81
CA SER A 102 12.91 -4.30 -1.14
C SER A 102 14.37 -4.51 -0.67
N HIS A 103 15.29 -4.77 -1.59
CA HIS A 103 16.70 -5.07 -1.36
C HIS A 103 17.58 -3.83 -1.11
N ASN A 104 17.06 -2.61 -1.21
CA ASN A 104 17.84 -1.40 -1.00
C ASN A 104 18.42 -1.31 0.44
N PRO A 105 19.47 -0.51 0.68
CA PRO A 105 20.00 -0.24 2.02
C PRO A 105 18.92 0.25 3.00
N PHE A 106 19.10 -0.02 4.30
CA PHE A 106 18.07 0.23 5.33
C PHE A 106 17.58 1.68 5.42
N GLY A 107 18.41 2.65 5.02
CA GLY A 107 18.07 4.08 5.00
C GLY A 107 17.05 4.46 3.91
N ASP A 108 16.90 3.63 2.88
CA ASP A 108 15.88 3.82 1.85
C ASP A 108 14.52 3.27 2.29
N ASN A 109 13.45 3.79 1.69
CA ASN A 109 12.13 3.18 1.74
C ASN A 109 11.40 3.40 0.41
N GLY A 110 10.21 2.83 0.30
CA GLY A 110 9.40 2.91 -0.91
C GLY A 110 7.91 2.76 -0.63
N ILE A 111 7.10 3.24 -1.56
CA ILE A 111 5.64 3.07 -1.58
C ILE A 111 5.28 2.42 -2.91
N LYS A 112 4.71 1.21 -2.86
CA LYS A 112 4.17 0.49 -4.02
C LYS A 112 2.66 0.38 -3.91
N LEU A 113 1.97 0.65 -5.01
CA LEU A 113 0.52 0.61 -5.07
C LEU A 113 0.06 -0.57 -5.93
N PHE A 114 -0.97 -1.26 -5.45
CA PHE A 114 -1.61 -2.39 -6.11
C PHE A 114 -3.08 -2.08 -6.34
N GLY A 115 -3.59 -2.40 -7.53
CA GLY A 115 -5.00 -2.27 -7.86
C GLY A 115 -5.87 -3.31 -7.14
N PRO A 116 -7.20 -3.25 -7.34
CA PRO A 116 -8.14 -4.20 -6.73
C PRO A 116 -7.94 -5.64 -7.23
N ASP A 117 -7.30 -5.80 -8.39
CA ASP A 117 -6.89 -7.08 -8.97
C ASP A 117 -5.59 -7.64 -8.38
N GLY A 118 -4.95 -6.91 -7.45
CA GLY A 118 -3.70 -7.28 -6.79
C GLY A 118 -2.45 -7.07 -7.65
N TYR A 119 -2.57 -6.52 -8.86
CA TYR A 119 -1.44 -6.19 -9.72
C TYR A 119 -0.94 -4.77 -9.46
N LYS A 120 0.28 -4.47 -9.91
CA LYS A 120 0.81 -3.10 -9.87
C LYS A 120 -0.14 -2.17 -10.64
N LEU A 121 -0.34 -0.95 -10.13
CA LEU A 121 -1.09 0.07 -10.87
C LEU A 121 -0.51 0.31 -12.27
N SER A 122 -1.40 0.65 -13.20
CA SER A 122 -1.02 1.06 -14.54
C SER A 122 -0.32 2.42 -14.51
N ASP A 123 0.44 2.69 -15.56
CA ASP A 123 1.17 3.95 -15.73
C ASP A 123 0.21 5.16 -15.74
N GLU A 124 -0.98 5.00 -16.31
CA GLU A 124 -2.01 6.05 -16.34
C GLU A 124 -2.49 6.40 -14.93
N ASN A 125 -2.69 5.39 -14.08
CA ASN A 125 -3.08 5.60 -12.68
C ASN A 125 -1.94 6.26 -11.89
N GLU A 126 -0.69 5.86 -12.09
CA GLU A 126 0.47 6.51 -11.45
C GLU A 126 0.56 7.99 -11.85
N ILE A 127 0.38 8.31 -13.14
CA ILE A 127 0.37 9.69 -13.66
C ILE A 127 -0.77 10.51 -13.05
N GLU A 128 -1.97 9.94 -12.98
CA GLU A 128 -3.13 10.63 -12.41
C GLU A 128 -2.97 10.90 -10.90
N ILE A 129 -2.34 9.99 -10.17
CA ILE A 129 -1.96 10.21 -8.77
C ILE A 129 -0.95 11.37 -8.66
N GLU A 130 0.11 11.41 -9.48
CA GLU A 130 1.05 12.53 -9.47
C GLU A 130 0.34 13.87 -9.75
N ARG A 131 -0.57 13.88 -10.73
CA ARG A 131 -1.33 15.09 -11.09
C ARG A 131 -2.16 15.60 -9.91
N ARG A 132 -2.83 14.71 -9.17
CA ARG A 132 -3.63 15.04 -7.97
C ARG A 132 -2.77 15.47 -6.78
N MET A 133 -1.57 14.90 -6.64
CA MET A 133 -0.63 15.32 -5.59
C MET A 133 -0.23 16.80 -5.72
N GLU A 134 -0.17 17.30 -6.95
CA GLU A 134 0.21 18.67 -7.28
C GLU A 134 -0.96 19.63 -7.38
N ASN A 135 -2.16 19.14 -7.72
CA ASN A 135 -3.33 19.95 -8.00
C ASN A 135 -4.54 19.49 -7.18
N GLY A 136 -5.08 20.37 -6.34
CA GLY A 136 -6.38 20.14 -5.69
C GLY A 136 -6.38 19.05 -4.61
N ILE A 137 -5.26 18.81 -3.93
CA ILE A 137 -5.16 17.74 -2.92
C ILE A 137 -6.21 17.87 -1.80
N PHE A 138 -6.64 19.09 -1.48
CA PHE A 138 -7.64 19.35 -0.44
C PHE A 138 -9.09 19.36 -0.96
N ASP A 139 -9.31 19.25 -2.27
CA ASP A 139 -10.62 19.44 -2.88
C ASP A 139 -11.58 18.28 -2.59
N HIS A 140 -11.09 17.16 -2.07
CA HIS A 140 -11.90 15.95 -1.82
C HIS A 140 -11.76 15.47 -0.37
N LEU A 141 -11.44 16.39 0.55
CA LEU A 141 -11.60 16.11 1.97
C LEU A 141 -13.07 15.84 2.26
N VAL A 142 -13.35 14.77 3.00
CA VAL A 142 -14.73 14.42 3.36
C VAL A 142 -15.16 15.13 4.64
N ALA A 143 -16.48 15.24 4.83
CA ALA A 143 -17.06 15.77 6.06
C ALA A 143 -16.67 14.90 7.29
N PRO A 144 -16.68 15.46 8.51
CA PRO A 144 -16.23 14.76 9.71
C PRO A 144 -16.89 13.39 9.97
N ASP A 145 -18.16 13.24 9.62
CA ASP A 145 -18.94 12.00 9.76
C ASP A 145 -18.62 10.95 8.69
N MET A 146 -17.96 11.36 7.61
CA MET A 146 -17.60 10.51 6.47
C MET A 146 -16.15 10.02 6.53
N LEU A 147 -15.35 10.49 7.50
CA LEU A 147 -13.96 10.09 7.69
C LEU A 147 -13.76 8.56 7.69
N GLY A 148 -12.65 8.14 7.12
CA GLY A 148 -12.20 6.74 7.13
C GLY A 148 -11.84 6.27 8.54
N ARG A 149 -11.99 4.97 8.79
CA ARG A 149 -11.54 4.32 10.04
C ARG A 149 -10.29 3.50 9.76
N ALA A 150 -9.32 3.56 10.67
CA ALA A 150 -8.16 2.69 10.62
C ALA A 150 -8.31 1.53 11.61
N LYS A 151 -7.95 0.32 11.19
CA LYS A 151 -7.87 -0.86 12.07
C LYS A 151 -6.68 -1.73 11.72
N ARG A 152 -6.15 -2.44 12.71
CA ARG A 152 -5.10 -3.44 12.51
C ARG A 152 -5.72 -4.83 12.28
N LEU A 153 -5.13 -5.59 11.36
CA LEU A 153 -5.48 -6.98 11.11
C LEU A 153 -4.40 -7.89 11.73
N GLU A 154 -4.69 -8.43 12.91
CA GLU A 154 -3.72 -9.19 13.71
C GLU A 154 -3.31 -10.52 13.06
N ASP A 155 -4.18 -11.12 12.24
CA ASP A 155 -3.99 -12.46 11.65
C ASP A 155 -3.50 -12.43 10.19
N ALA A 156 -3.03 -11.28 9.68
CA ALA A 156 -2.60 -11.11 8.29
C ALA A 156 -1.55 -12.14 7.84
N GLY A 157 -0.54 -12.40 8.69
CA GLY A 157 0.50 -13.38 8.43
C GLY A 157 -0.04 -14.81 8.36
N ALA A 158 -0.94 -15.18 9.28
CA ALA A 158 -1.56 -16.50 9.28
C ALA A 158 -2.38 -16.74 8.01
N ARG A 159 -3.17 -15.74 7.57
CA ARG A 159 -3.93 -15.81 6.31
C ARG A 159 -3.04 -16.02 5.09
N TYR A 160 -1.90 -15.32 5.04
CA TYR A 160 -0.95 -15.50 3.94
C TYR A 160 -0.28 -16.88 3.97
N ILE A 161 0.10 -17.38 5.15
CA ILE A 161 0.65 -18.73 5.31
C ILE A 161 -0.33 -19.79 4.80
N GLU A 162 -1.61 -19.70 5.19
CA GLU A 162 -2.63 -20.65 4.73
C GLU A 162 -2.86 -20.57 3.22
N PHE A 163 -2.82 -19.37 2.64
CA PHE A 163 -2.85 -19.21 1.19
C PHE A 163 -1.67 -19.92 0.52
N VAL A 164 -0.44 -19.69 0.98
CA VAL A 164 0.75 -20.34 0.40
C VAL A 164 0.65 -21.87 0.51
N LYS A 165 0.23 -22.40 1.67
CA LYS A 165 0.00 -23.85 1.84
C LYS A 165 -1.02 -24.38 0.83
N SER A 166 -2.07 -23.62 0.54
CA SER A 166 -3.12 -24.04 -0.41
C SER A 166 -2.64 -24.13 -1.87
N THR A 167 -1.53 -23.46 -2.21
CA THR A 167 -0.93 -23.52 -3.57
C THR A 167 -0.04 -24.75 -3.79
N VAL A 168 0.22 -25.53 -2.74
CA VAL A 168 1.05 -26.73 -2.80
C VAL A 168 0.16 -27.97 -2.97
N PRO A 169 0.47 -28.91 -3.89
CA PRO A 169 -0.29 -30.14 -4.04
C PRO A 169 -0.38 -30.94 -2.73
N ARG A 170 -1.54 -31.52 -2.46
CA ARG A 170 -1.73 -32.40 -1.30
C ARG A 170 -0.77 -33.59 -1.39
N GLY A 171 0.02 -33.80 -0.33
CA GLY A 171 0.97 -34.92 -0.24
C GLY A 171 2.37 -34.62 -0.78
N LEU A 172 2.66 -33.40 -1.25
CA LEU A 172 4.04 -33.01 -1.57
C LEU A 172 4.88 -33.03 -0.28
N ARG A 173 5.94 -33.83 -0.27
CA ARG A 173 6.93 -33.89 0.81
C ARG A 173 8.17 -33.13 0.35
N LEU A 174 8.60 -32.15 1.14
CA LEU A 174 9.85 -31.40 0.90
C LEU A 174 11.03 -31.97 1.71
N ASP A 175 10.86 -33.18 2.23
CA ASP A 175 11.88 -33.88 3.00
C ASP A 175 13.15 -34.03 2.13
N GLY A 176 14.30 -33.58 2.64
CA GLY A 176 15.58 -33.64 1.92
C GLY A 176 15.91 -32.42 1.06
N PHE A 177 14.99 -31.46 0.89
CA PHE A 177 15.32 -30.17 0.25
C PHE A 177 16.18 -29.34 1.20
N ARG A 178 17.44 -29.09 0.82
CA ARG A 178 18.32 -28.14 1.50
C ARG A 178 18.35 -26.85 0.67
N GLY A 179 17.86 -25.75 1.23
CA GLY A 179 18.02 -24.43 0.63
C GLY A 179 19.50 -24.08 0.55
N GLY A 180 19.97 -23.70 -0.65
CA GLY A 180 21.33 -23.20 -0.87
C GLY A 180 21.53 -21.80 -0.33
#